data_AF-A0A7C1YD82-F1
#
_entry.id   AF-A0A7C1YD82-F1
#
_cell.length_a   1.000
_cell.length_b   1.000
_cell.length_c   1.000
_cell.angle_alpha   90.00
_cell.angle_beta   90.00
_cell.angle_gamma   90.00
#
_symmetry.space_group_name_H-M   'P 1'
#
loop_
_entity.id
_entity.type
_entity.pdbx_description
1 polymer ?
#
loop_
_entity_poly.entity_id
_entity_poly.type
_entity_poly.pdbx_seq_one_letter_code
_entity_poly.pdbx_strand_id
1 'polypeptide(L)'
;MLSKPHSVKAKRFQGVAKVYGAKAYEQFTQSHVCVIGLGGVGSWVVEALARSAIGELTLIDMDHVAESNINRQLQATDNTLGKAKAQALAERIATINPDCKVHQVDDFISAENQADLLDRGYDWVIDCIDSFRTKASLIHYCRRNKIKLLTMGGAGGMTDPSKIKITDLSKTKQDPLLAKVRKLLRQDYHFPENTSRRFGIPCVFSEEHLLYPTDEGGVSAEKPKGAVTTGLNCASGFGSAVCVTAPFGFYAAGYVLRKLAG
;
A
#
# COMPACT_ATOMS: atom_id res chain seq x y z
N MET A 1 0.52 -48.64 -3.75
CA MET A 1 -0.08 -47.30 -3.56
C MET A 1 0.93 -46.25 -4.01
N LEU A 2 0.77 -45.74 -5.23
CA LEU A 2 1.59 -44.66 -5.76
C LEU A 2 1.29 -43.39 -4.95
N SER A 3 2.32 -42.77 -4.41
CA SER A 3 2.25 -41.50 -3.69
C SER A 3 1.60 -40.46 -4.59
N LYS A 4 0.47 -39.89 -4.16
CA LYS A 4 -0.10 -38.71 -4.81
C LYS A 4 0.99 -37.61 -4.80
N PRO A 5 1.20 -36.88 -5.89
CA PRO A 5 2.07 -35.71 -5.87
C PRO A 5 1.38 -34.69 -4.96
N HIS A 6 1.76 -34.64 -3.68
CA HIS A 6 1.56 -33.45 -2.88
C HIS A 6 2.41 -32.38 -3.56
N SER A 7 1.78 -31.66 -4.50
CA SER A 7 2.44 -30.67 -5.34
C SER A 7 3.18 -29.70 -4.44
N VAL A 8 4.36 -29.25 -4.87
CA VAL A 8 5.18 -28.25 -4.17
C VAL A 8 4.32 -27.04 -3.72
N LYS A 9 3.22 -26.76 -4.44
CA LYS A 9 2.19 -25.75 -4.11
C LYS A 9 1.60 -25.93 -2.71
N ALA A 10 1.23 -27.15 -2.34
CA ALA A 10 0.66 -27.45 -1.04
C ALA A 10 1.66 -27.21 0.10
N LYS A 11 2.98 -27.24 -0.16
CA LYS A 11 4.00 -27.02 0.89
C LYS A 11 4.31 -25.55 1.14
N ARG A 12 4.37 -24.70 0.10
CA ARG A 12 4.77 -23.28 0.24
C ARG A 12 3.90 -22.50 1.22
N PHE A 13 2.59 -22.71 1.16
CA PHE A 13 1.61 -21.91 1.91
C PHE A 13 0.84 -22.71 2.97
N GLN A 14 1.37 -23.87 3.36
CA GLN A 14 0.81 -24.70 4.44
C GLN A 14 0.66 -23.91 5.74
N GLY A 15 1.61 -23.02 6.05
CA GLY A 15 1.51 -22.13 7.21
C GLY A 15 0.32 -21.17 7.12
N VAL A 16 0.07 -20.60 5.94
CA VAL A 16 -1.08 -19.71 5.69
C VAL A 16 -2.39 -20.46 5.92
N ALA A 17 -2.53 -21.66 5.34
CA ALA A 17 -3.72 -22.50 5.52
C ALA A 17 -3.94 -22.92 6.99
N LYS A 18 -2.88 -23.12 7.78
CA LYS A 18 -2.98 -23.43 9.21
C LYS A 18 -3.43 -22.23 10.05
N VAL A 19 -3.07 -21.01 9.66
CA VAL A 19 -3.43 -19.77 10.38
C VAL A 19 -4.84 -19.31 10.03
N TYR A 20 -5.21 -19.30 8.75
CA TYR A 20 -6.48 -18.76 8.27
C TYR A 20 -7.55 -19.83 8.00
N GLY A 21 -7.17 -21.12 7.99
CA GLY A 21 -8.04 -22.23 7.62
C GLY A 21 -8.06 -22.50 6.11
N ALA A 22 -8.46 -23.72 5.74
CA ALA A 22 -8.44 -24.19 4.35
C ALA A 22 -9.37 -23.37 3.42
N LYS A 23 -10.54 -22.96 3.91
CA LYS A 23 -11.50 -22.16 3.15
C LYS A 23 -10.95 -20.78 2.80
N ALA A 24 -10.34 -20.08 3.76
CA ALA A 24 -9.73 -18.78 3.52
C ALA A 24 -8.53 -18.90 2.57
N TYR A 25 -7.73 -19.96 2.72
CA TYR A 25 -6.65 -20.26 1.78
C TYR A 25 -7.15 -20.44 0.35
N GLU A 26 -8.21 -21.22 0.13
CA GLU A 26 -8.83 -21.37 -1.20
C GLU A 26 -9.29 -20.02 -1.75
N GLN A 27 -9.96 -19.20 -0.93
CA GLN A 27 -10.36 -17.85 -1.32
C GLN A 27 -9.15 -16.99 -1.72
N PHE A 28 -8.05 -17.01 -0.96
CA PHE A 28 -6.84 -16.24 -1.30
C PHE A 28 -6.29 -16.63 -2.67
N THR A 29 -6.21 -17.93 -2.95
CA THR A 29 -5.70 -18.43 -4.24
C THR A 29 -6.58 -18.07 -5.43
N GLN A 30 -7.83 -17.70 -5.21
CA GLN A 30 -8.77 -17.24 -6.24
C GLN A 30 -8.91 -15.71 -6.28
N SER A 31 -8.30 -14.99 -5.33
CA SER A 31 -8.48 -13.55 -5.18
C SER A 31 -7.54 -12.75 -6.10
N HIS A 32 -8.04 -11.64 -6.61
CA HIS A 32 -7.30 -10.66 -7.41
C HIS A 32 -7.19 -9.32 -6.67
N VAL A 33 -5.96 -8.95 -6.29
CA VAL A 33 -5.70 -7.70 -5.56
C VAL A 33 -4.87 -6.73 -6.41
N CYS A 34 -5.32 -5.48 -6.50
CA CYS A 34 -4.58 -4.39 -7.13
C CYS A 34 -3.80 -3.58 -6.09
N VAL A 35 -2.52 -3.32 -6.34
CA VAL A 35 -1.68 -2.44 -5.52
C VAL A 35 -1.19 -1.27 -6.38
N ILE A 36 -1.50 -0.05 -5.94
CA ILE A 36 -1.19 1.17 -6.68
C ILE A 36 -0.16 1.98 -5.91
N GLY A 37 0.97 2.27 -6.55
CA GLY A 37 2.18 2.79 -5.92
C GLY A 37 2.98 1.66 -5.27
N LEU A 38 4.17 1.41 -5.77
CA LEU A 38 5.08 0.31 -5.43
C LEU A 38 6.34 0.83 -4.72
N GLY A 39 6.20 1.97 -4.04
CA GLY A 39 7.24 2.58 -3.22
C GLY A 39 7.40 1.93 -1.84
N GLY A 40 7.80 2.75 -0.85
CA GLY A 40 8.21 2.27 0.48
C GLY A 40 7.18 1.50 1.28
N VAL A 41 5.90 1.58 0.92
CA VAL A 41 4.83 0.80 1.54
C VAL A 41 4.31 -0.28 0.59
N GLY A 42 3.95 0.10 -0.63
CA GLY A 42 3.33 -0.82 -1.59
C GLY A 42 4.19 -2.03 -1.95
N SER A 43 5.52 -1.89 -1.99
CA SER A 43 6.42 -3.02 -2.22
C SER A 43 6.25 -4.12 -1.17
N TRP A 44 5.99 -3.74 0.09
CA TRP A 44 5.80 -4.67 1.20
C TRP A 44 4.38 -5.23 1.28
N VAL A 45 3.38 -4.46 0.81
CA VAL A 45 2.03 -4.98 0.56
C VAL A 45 2.10 -6.14 -0.42
N VAL A 46 2.74 -5.92 -1.58
CA VAL A 46 2.89 -6.92 -2.65
C VAL A 46 3.57 -8.19 -2.12
N GLU A 47 4.69 -8.04 -1.41
CA GLU A 47 5.41 -9.16 -0.80
C GLU A 47 4.53 -9.96 0.18
N ALA A 48 3.80 -9.27 1.06
CA ALA A 48 2.95 -9.92 2.03
C ALA A 48 1.79 -10.69 1.38
N LEU A 49 1.17 -10.12 0.33
CA LEU A 49 0.11 -10.78 -0.42
C LEU A 49 0.63 -12.02 -1.18
N ALA A 50 1.77 -11.89 -1.86
CA ALA A 50 2.40 -13.00 -2.57
C ALA A 50 2.79 -14.15 -1.63
N ARG A 51 3.32 -13.82 -0.43
CA ARG A 51 3.63 -14.80 0.63
C ARG A 51 2.39 -15.37 1.33
N SER A 52 1.22 -14.78 1.10
CA SER A 52 -0.07 -15.21 1.65
C SER A 52 -0.94 -15.95 0.64
N ALA A 53 -0.34 -16.44 -0.45
CA ALA A 53 -0.99 -17.23 -1.50
C ALA A 53 -2.08 -16.49 -2.30
N ILE A 54 -2.05 -15.15 -2.37
CA ILE A 54 -2.92 -14.43 -3.30
C ILE A 54 -2.63 -14.90 -4.73
N GLY A 55 -3.70 -15.29 -5.43
CA GLY A 55 -3.64 -15.91 -6.74
C GLY A 55 -3.30 -14.94 -7.87
N GLU A 56 -3.79 -13.70 -7.79
CA GLU A 56 -3.62 -12.73 -8.85
C GLU A 56 -3.32 -11.33 -8.28
N LEU A 57 -2.32 -10.66 -8.86
CA LEU A 57 -1.89 -9.33 -8.45
C LEU A 57 -1.82 -8.41 -9.66
N THR A 58 -2.35 -7.19 -9.54
CA THR A 58 -2.03 -6.10 -10.47
C THR A 58 -1.18 -5.06 -9.76
N LEU A 59 -0.06 -4.71 -10.37
CA LEU A 59 0.94 -3.78 -9.86
C LEU A 59 0.94 -2.54 -10.75
N ILE A 60 0.53 -1.40 -10.21
CA ILE A 60 0.44 -0.12 -10.95
C ILE A 60 1.46 0.86 -10.39
N ASP A 61 2.51 1.14 -11.15
CA ASP A 61 3.53 2.16 -10.89
C ASP A 61 4.37 2.37 -12.15
N MET A 62 4.71 3.63 -12.45
CA MET A 62 5.52 4.01 -13.61
C MET A 62 6.97 4.36 -13.24
N ASP A 63 7.29 4.36 -11.95
CA ASP A 63 8.64 4.70 -11.47
C ASP A 63 9.62 3.54 -11.67
N HIS A 64 10.89 3.94 -11.70
CA HIS A 64 12.02 3.02 -11.67
C HIS A 64 12.66 2.98 -10.28
N VAL A 65 13.37 1.90 -9.99
CA VAL A 65 14.14 1.72 -8.75
C VAL A 65 15.33 2.67 -8.75
N ALA A 66 15.45 3.48 -7.68
CA ALA A 66 16.57 4.40 -7.49
C ALA A 66 17.37 4.08 -6.21
N GLU A 67 18.63 4.51 -6.14
CA GLU A 67 19.48 4.31 -4.94
C GLU A 67 18.84 4.88 -3.67
N SER A 68 18.19 6.06 -3.78
CA SER A 68 17.48 6.71 -2.69
C SER A 68 16.29 5.90 -2.14
N ASN A 69 15.95 4.77 -2.76
CA ASN A 69 14.88 3.87 -2.34
C ASN A 69 15.35 2.75 -1.39
N ILE A 70 16.66 2.48 -1.34
CA ILE A 70 17.26 1.35 -0.60
C ILE A 70 16.86 1.32 0.87
N ASN A 71 16.69 2.49 1.51
CA ASN A 71 16.32 2.58 2.93
C ASN A 71 14.93 2.03 3.28
N ARG A 72 14.05 1.80 2.29
CA ARG A 72 12.62 1.55 2.55
C ARG A 72 11.85 0.73 1.52
N GLN A 73 12.37 0.51 0.31
CA GLN A 73 11.65 -0.21 -0.75
C GLN A 73 12.23 -1.60 -0.92
N LEU A 74 11.38 -2.62 -0.94
CA LEU A 74 11.80 -4.02 -0.94
C LEU A 74 12.63 -4.40 -2.17
N GLN A 75 12.23 -3.91 -3.33
CA GLN A 75 12.87 -4.19 -4.61
C GLN A 75 14.12 -3.34 -4.85
N ALA A 76 14.52 -2.45 -3.93
CA ALA A 76 15.68 -1.59 -4.10
C ALA A 76 16.95 -2.28 -3.60
N THR A 77 17.65 -2.91 -4.52
CA THR A 77 18.99 -3.52 -4.34
C THR A 77 19.91 -3.10 -5.48
N ASP A 78 21.23 -3.27 -5.34
CA ASP A 78 22.20 -2.93 -6.38
C ASP A 78 21.88 -3.61 -7.73
N ASN A 79 21.40 -4.85 -7.70
CA ASN A 79 21.05 -5.64 -8.89
C ASN A 79 19.78 -5.18 -9.62
N THR A 80 19.03 -4.24 -9.04
CA THR A 80 17.70 -3.84 -9.51
C THR A 80 17.59 -2.34 -9.77
N LEU A 81 18.66 -1.57 -9.53
CA LEU A 81 18.70 -0.14 -9.83
C LEU A 81 18.40 0.10 -11.32
N GLY A 82 17.60 1.14 -11.59
CA GLY A 82 17.20 1.52 -12.95
C GLY A 82 16.11 0.64 -13.57
N LYS A 83 15.62 -0.39 -12.87
CA LYS A 83 14.52 -1.25 -13.35
C LYS A 83 13.16 -0.65 -13.00
N ALA A 84 12.15 -0.86 -13.84
CA ALA A 84 10.77 -0.53 -13.49
C ALA A 84 10.36 -1.25 -12.18
N LYS A 85 9.77 -0.52 -11.23
CA LYS A 85 9.42 -1.09 -9.91
C LYS A 85 8.45 -2.27 -10.03
N ALA A 86 7.45 -2.15 -10.92
CA ALA A 86 6.49 -3.21 -11.18
C ALA A 86 7.17 -4.49 -11.71
N GLN A 87 8.14 -4.34 -12.62
CA GLN A 87 8.90 -5.46 -13.16
C GLN A 87 9.78 -6.13 -12.09
N ALA A 88 10.51 -5.35 -11.30
CA ALA A 88 11.37 -5.87 -10.23
C ALA A 88 10.56 -6.70 -9.21
N LEU A 89 9.36 -6.22 -8.84
CA LEU A 89 8.47 -6.95 -7.94
C LEU A 89 7.84 -8.17 -8.61
N ALA A 90 7.43 -8.10 -9.87
CA ALA A 90 6.84 -9.25 -10.58
C ALA A 90 7.83 -10.42 -10.67
N GLU A 91 9.09 -10.16 -11.01
CA GLU A 91 10.13 -11.19 -11.02
C GLU A 91 10.38 -11.78 -9.63
N ARG A 92 10.40 -10.92 -8.61
CA ARG A 92 10.50 -11.37 -7.22
C ARG A 92 9.34 -12.30 -6.84
N ILE A 93 8.11 -11.94 -7.18
CA ILE A 93 6.92 -12.76 -6.90
C ILE A 93 7.01 -14.11 -7.60
N ALA A 94 7.51 -14.19 -8.83
CA ALA A 94 7.69 -15.46 -9.54
C ALA A 94 8.62 -16.43 -8.77
N THR A 95 9.58 -15.93 -7.99
CA THR A 95 10.42 -16.77 -7.12
C THR A 95 9.71 -17.25 -5.85
N ILE A 96 8.67 -16.53 -5.40
CA ILE A 96 7.90 -16.80 -4.18
C ILE A 96 6.70 -17.71 -4.51
N ASN A 97 5.87 -17.28 -5.45
CA ASN A 97 4.66 -17.92 -5.90
C ASN A 97 4.62 -17.92 -7.45
N PRO A 98 5.21 -18.91 -8.14
CA PRO A 98 5.19 -19.01 -9.60
C PRO A 98 3.79 -19.27 -10.18
N ASP A 99 2.82 -19.64 -9.35
CA ASP A 99 1.41 -19.76 -9.75
C ASP A 99 0.65 -18.44 -9.61
N CYS A 100 1.24 -17.42 -8.99
CA CYS A 100 0.63 -16.10 -8.90
C CYS A 100 0.67 -15.43 -10.27
N LYS A 101 -0.50 -15.03 -10.77
CA LYS A 101 -0.61 -14.27 -12.01
C LYS A 101 -0.36 -12.79 -11.69
N VAL A 102 0.71 -12.23 -12.23
CA VAL A 102 1.10 -10.84 -11.97
C VAL A 102 0.93 -10.00 -13.23
N HIS A 103 0.11 -8.96 -13.13
CA HIS A 103 -0.06 -7.95 -14.17
C HIS A 103 0.73 -6.70 -13.81
N GLN A 104 1.58 -6.26 -14.71
CA GLN A 104 2.34 -5.03 -14.57
C GLN A 104 1.64 -3.94 -15.40
N VAL A 105 1.38 -2.80 -14.77
CA VAL A 105 0.84 -1.61 -15.43
C VAL A 105 1.85 -0.49 -15.22
N ASP A 106 2.56 -0.17 -16.30
CA ASP A 106 3.55 0.90 -16.36
C ASP A 106 2.85 2.24 -16.68
N ASP A 107 2.06 2.72 -15.72
CA ASP A 107 1.31 3.97 -15.82
C ASP A 107 1.05 4.56 -14.42
N PHE A 108 0.81 5.86 -14.34
CA PHE A 108 0.27 6.50 -13.15
C PHE A 108 -1.24 6.51 -13.21
N ILE A 109 -1.90 6.24 -12.09
CA ILE A 109 -3.34 6.43 -12.05
C ILE A 109 -3.71 7.93 -12.11
N SER A 110 -4.71 8.25 -12.90
CA SER A 110 -5.24 9.58 -13.12
C SER A 110 -6.77 9.55 -13.17
N ALA A 111 -7.39 10.73 -13.22
CA ALA A 111 -8.85 10.80 -13.33
C ALA A 111 -9.36 10.27 -14.69
N GLU A 112 -8.49 10.33 -15.71
CA GLU A 112 -8.78 9.96 -17.09
C GLU A 112 -8.65 8.45 -17.33
N ASN A 113 -7.70 7.76 -16.69
CA ASN A 113 -7.44 6.33 -16.92
C ASN A 113 -7.99 5.39 -15.83
N GLN A 114 -8.50 5.92 -14.70
CA GLN A 114 -9.00 5.10 -13.59
C GLN A 114 -10.11 4.12 -13.99
N ALA A 115 -10.90 4.42 -15.03
CA ALA A 115 -11.90 3.48 -15.54
C ALA A 115 -11.25 2.23 -16.14
N ASP A 116 -10.32 2.42 -17.07
CA ASP A 116 -9.62 1.34 -17.78
C ASP A 116 -8.71 0.52 -16.84
N LEU A 117 -8.18 1.17 -15.81
CA LEU A 117 -7.29 0.54 -14.84
C LEU A 117 -8.04 -0.21 -13.73
N LEU A 118 -9.22 0.25 -13.31
CA LEU A 118 -9.90 -0.29 -12.13
C LEU A 118 -11.13 -1.13 -12.42
N ASP A 119 -11.72 -1.04 -13.62
CA ASP A 119 -12.87 -1.86 -14.00
C ASP A 119 -12.43 -3.27 -14.46
N ARG A 120 -11.79 -3.99 -13.54
CA ARG A 120 -11.18 -5.31 -13.76
C ARG A 120 -11.64 -6.37 -12.77
N GLY A 121 -12.64 -6.04 -11.95
CA GLY A 121 -13.22 -6.98 -10.98
C GLY A 121 -12.32 -7.31 -9.79
N TYR A 122 -11.43 -6.39 -9.37
CA TYR A 122 -10.57 -6.60 -8.21
C TYR A 122 -11.37 -6.90 -6.94
N ASP A 123 -10.94 -7.91 -6.19
CA ASP A 123 -11.49 -8.17 -4.86
C ASP A 123 -11.14 -7.05 -3.89
N TRP A 124 -9.94 -6.46 -4.04
CA TRP A 124 -9.47 -5.31 -3.29
C TRP A 124 -8.50 -4.46 -4.10
N VAL A 125 -8.61 -3.15 -3.92
CA VAL A 125 -7.58 -2.17 -4.31
C VAL A 125 -6.88 -1.68 -3.04
N ILE A 126 -5.55 -1.64 -3.06
CA ILE A 126 -4.72 -1.09 -1.99
C ILE A 126 -3.96 0.12 -2.54
N ASP A 127 -4.30 1.28 -2.01
CA ASP A 127 -3.81 2.58 -2.45
C ASP A 127 -2.63 3.06 -1.60
N CYS A 128 -1.43 2.98 -2.18
CA CYS A 128 -0.16 3.39 -1.58
C CYS A 128 0.40 4.70 -2.18
N ILE A 129 -0.46 5.50 -2.86
CA ILE A 129 -0.06 6.74 -3.54
C ILE A 129 0.29 7.85 -2.53
N ASP A 130 1.30 8.66 -2.82
CA ASP A 130 1.74 9.78 -1.95
C ASP A 130 1.19 11.16 -2.39
N SER A 131 0.68 11.30 -3.62
CA SER A 131 -0.05 12.47 -4.10
C SER A 131 -1.47 12.56 -3.52
N PHE A 132 -1.74 13.58 -2.72
CA PHE A 132 -3.06 13.78 -2.09
C PHE A 132 -4.20 13.98 -3.10
N ARG A 133 -3.94 14.58 -4.27
CA ARG A 133 -4.96 14.84 -5.30
C ARG A 133 -5.36 13.54 -5.99
N THR A 134 -4.37 12.80 -6.47
CA THR A 134 -4.56 11.50 -7.11
C THR A 134 -5.23 10.52 -6.15
N LYS A 135 -4.76 10.47 -4.90
CA LYS A 135 -5.35 9.65 -3.83
C LYS A 135 -6.82 9.98 -3.57
N ALA A 136 -7.20 11.26 -3.49
CA ALA A 136 -8.60 11.65 -3.31
C ALA A 136 -9.47 11.28 -4.53
N SER A 137 -8.98 11.47 -5.75
CA SER A 137 -9.67 11.06 -6.98
C SER A 137 -9.94 9.56 -6.98
N LEU A 138 -8.91 8.76 -6.70
CA LEU A 138 -9.02 7.30 -6.60
C LEU A 138 -10.05 6.87 -5.54
N ILE A 139 -9.99 7.44 -4.34
CA ILE A 139 -10.94 7.15 -3.26
C ILE A 139 -12.37 7.46 -3.69
N HIS A 140 -12.59 8.60 -4.35
CA HIS A 140 -13.91 8.96 -4.87
C HIS A 140 -14.39 7.94 -5.92
N TYR A 141 -13.55 7.62 -6.90
CA TYR A 141 -13.88 6.67 -7.97
C TYR A 141 -14.23 5.29 -7.42
N CYS A 142 -13.38 4.72 -6.57
CA CYS A 142 -13.65 3.40 -5.98
C CYS A 142 -14.94 3.40 -5.16
N ARG A 143 -15.19 4.44 -4.36
CA ARG A 143 -16.42 4.54 -3.56
C ARG A 143 -17.66 4.63 -4.45
N ARG A 144 -17.63 5.45 -5.50
CA ARG A 144 -18.75 5.62 -6.44
C ARG A 144 -19.08 4.31 -7.16
N ASN A 145 -18.06 3.57 -7.55
CA ASN A 145 -18.19 2.31 -8.30
C ASN A 145 -18.23 1.05 -7.41
N LYS A 146 -18.33 1.22 -6.09
CA LYS A 146 -18.38 0.12 -5.10
C LYS A 146 -17.17 -0.83 -5.18
N ILE A 147 -16.02 -0.34 -5.63
CA ILE A 147 -14.75 -1.06 -5.61
C ILE A 147 -14.21 -0.99 -4.19
N LYS A 148 -13.90 -2.16 -3.61
CA LYS A 148 -13.36 -2.24 -2.25
C LYS A 148 -11.95 -1.66 -2.25
N LEU A 149 -11.74 -0.65 -1.42
CA LEU A 149 -10.50 0.10 -1.33
C LEU A 149 -10.01 0.15 0.11
N LEU A 150 -8.72 -0.11 0.31
CA LEU A 150 -7.98 0.31 1.50
C LEU A 150 -6.96 1.37 1.09
N THR A 151 -6.92 2.47 1.83
CA THR A 151 -5.94 3.54 1.64
C THR A 151 -5.01 3.63 2.84
N MET A 152 -4.01 4.51 2.77
CA MET A 152 -3.08 4.72 3.86
C MET A 152 -2.49 6.12 3.88
N GLY A 153 -1.96 6.48 5.05
CA GLY A 153 -1.27 7.72 5.30
C GLY A 153 0.18 7.76 4.85
N GLY A 154 0.85 8.86 5.19
CA GLY A 154 2.29 8.98 5.01
C GLY A 154 3.02 8.08 6.00
N ALA A 155 4.07 7.40 5.56
CA ALA A 155 4.90 6.51 6.39
C ALA A 155 6.32 7.07 6.67
N GLY A 156 6.57 8.34 6.32
CA GLY A 156 7.82 9.06 6.60
C GLY A 156 7.77 9.84 7.91
N GLY A 157 8.93 10.22 8.44
CA GLY A 157 9.06 11.02 9.66
C GLY A 157 8.68 10.27 10.92
N MET A 158 8.84 8.95 10.95
CA MET A 158 8.34 8.09 12.02
C MET A 158 9.32 6.96 12.32
N THR A 159 9.27 6.45 13.55
CA THR A 159 10.20 5.43 14.04
C THR A 159 9.52 4.28 14.77
N ASP A 160 8.29 4.46 15.26
CA ASP A 160 7.63 3.53 16.16
C ASP A 160 6.49 2.77 15.46
N PRO A 161 6.75 1.54 14.95
CA PRO A 161 5.70 0.76 14.28
C PRO A 161 4.57 0.31 15.20
N SER A 162 4.73 0.39 16.54
CA SER A 162 3.66 0.02 17.47
C SER A 162 2.48 1.00 17.46
N LYS A 163 2.67 2.21 16.91
CA LYS A 163 1.65 3.26 16.81
C LYS A 163 0.81 3.17 15.53
N ILE A 164 1.08 2.20 14.66
CA ILE A 164 0.31 1.99 13.44
C ILE A 164 -1.07 1.41 13.79
N LYS A 165 -2.12 1.99 13.19
CA LYS A 165 -3.51 1.60 13.39
C LYS A 165 -4.27 1.59 12.08
N ILE A 166 -5.43 0.93 12.10
CA ILE A 166 -6.40 0.96 11.00
C ILE A 166 -7.71 1.52 11.53
N THR A 167 -8.23 2.55 10.87
CA THR A 167 -9.54 3.14 11.20
C THR A 167 -10.21 3.66 9.93
N ASP A 168 -11.38 4.27 10.05
CA ASP A 168 -12.00 4.97 8.93
C ASP A 168 -11.19 6.23 8.58
N LEU A 169 -10.98 6.49 7.28
CA LEU A 169 -10.24 7.65 6.78
C LEU A 169 -10.68 8.96 7.42
N SER A 170 -11.98 9.14 7.71
CA SER A 170 -12.50 10.36 8.36
C SER A 170 -11.98 10.59 9.78
N LYS A 171 -11.44 9.55 10.42
CA LYS A 171 -11.03 9.53 11.84
C LYS A 171 -9.51 9.51 12.05
N THR A 172 -8.71 9.48 10.97
CA THR A 172 -7.25 9.50 11.10
C THR A 172 -6.76 10.85 11.62
N LYS A 173 -5.65 10.84 12.35
CA LYS A 173 -5.04 11.98 13.04
C LYS A 173 -3.53 11.98 12.77
N GLN A 174 -2.86 13.07 13.13
CA GLN A 174 -1.38 13.21 13.02
C GLN A 174 -0.80 12.92 11.62
N ASP A 175 -1.60 13.09 10.58
CA ASP A 175 -1.20 12.80 9.21
C ASP A 175 -1.60 13.96 8.26
N PRO A 176 -0.62 14.77 7.81
CA PRO A 176 -0.86 15.88 6.88
C PRO A 176 -1.33 15.45 5.49
N LEU A 177 -0.91 14.29 4.99
CA LEU A 177 -1.35 13.75 3.70
C LEU A 177 -2.84 13.45 3.79
N LEU A 178 -3.26 12.68 4.79
CA LEU A 178 -4.66 12.32 4.99
C LEU A 178 -5.53 13.53 5.34
N ALA A 179 -4.98 14.53 6.05
CA ALA A 179 -5.69 15.79 6.29
C ALA A 179 -6.04 16.51 4.98
N LYS A 180 -5.08 16.62 4.04
CA LYS A 180 -5.31 17.19 2.70
C LYS A 180 -6.31 16.36 1.89
N VAL A 181 -6.18 15.04 1.91
CA VAL A 181 -7.12 14.11 1.24
C VAL A 181 -8.54 14.28 1.79
N ARG A 182 -8.73 14.25 3.11
CA ARG A 182 -10.04 14.44 3.73
C ARG A 182 -10.66 15.79 3.38
N LYS A 183 -9.85 16.86 3.33
CA LYS A 183 -10.30 18.19 2.95
C LYS A 183 -10.82 18.18 1.51
N LEU A 184 -10.03 17.63 0.59
CA LEU A 184 -10.38 17.55 -0.83
C LEU A 184 -11.62 16.68 -1.07
N LEU A 185 -11.73 15.53 -0.39
CA LEU A 185 -12.91 14.66 -0.45
C LEU A 185 -14.21 15.36 -0.05
N ARG A 186 -14.16 16.25 0.94
CA ARG A 186 -15.34 17.03 1.36
C ARG A 186 -15.68 18.13 0.35
N GLN A 187 -14.66 18.88 -0.06
CA GLN A 187 -14.84 20.05 -0.92
C GLN A 187 -15.26 19.67 -2.34
N ASP A 188 -14.56 18.72 -2.95
CA ASP A 188 -14.65 18.47 -4.39
C ASP A 188 -15.50 17.23 -4.70
N TYR A 189 -15.64 16.31 -3.74
CA TYR A 189 -16.28 15.01 -3.94
C TYR A 189 -17.48 14.77 -3.01
N HIS A 190 -17.92 15.81 -2.28
CA HIS A 190 -19.10 15.82 -1.41
C HIS A 190 -19.14 14.69 -0.38
N PHE A 191 -17.97 14.29 0.14
CA PHE A 191 -17.93 13.42 1.31
C PHE A 191 -18.49 14.16 2.54
N PRO A 192 -19.03 13.43 3.55
CA PRO A 192 -19.67 14.06 4.69
C PRO A 192 -18.78 15.09 5.42
N GLU A 193 -19.30 16.31 5.57
CA GLU A 193 -18.64 17.37 6.35
C GLU A 193 -18.76 17.12 7.85
N ASN A 194 -19.91 16.60 8.29
CA ASN A 194 -20.14 16.25 9.68
C ASN A 194 -19.12 15.20 10.15
N THR A 195 -18.25 15.61 11.06
CA THR A 195 -17.14 14.80 11.57
C THR A 195 -17.59 13.57 12.35
N SER A 196 -18.86 13.47 12.77
CA SER A 196 -19.42 12.26 13.37
C SER A 196 -19.60 11.14 12.32
N ARG A 197 -19.94 11.47 11.08
CA ARG A 197 -20.14 10.52 9.98
C ARG A 197 -18.82 9.95 9.47
N ARG A 198 -18.85 8.69 9.05
CA ARG A 198 -17.71 7.95 8.48
C ARG A 198 -17.68 8.06 6.96
N PHE A 199 -16.49 7.92 6.38
CA PHE A 199 -16.33 7.89 4.92
C PHE A 199 -16.61 6.50 4.34
N GLY A 200 -16.48 5.46 5.17
CA GLY A 200 -16.58 4.06 4.75
C GLY A 200 -15.29 3.55 4.08
N ILE A 201 -14.16 4.20 4.33
CA ILE A 201 -12.88 3.88 3.68
C ILE A 201 -11.87 3.48 4.76
N PRO A 202 -11.47 2.20 4.86
CA PRO A 202 -10.43 1.78 5.80
C PRO A 202 -9.09 2.42 5.42
N CYS A 203 -8.39 2.94 6.44
CA CYS A 203 -7.14 3.66 6.28
C CYS A 203 -6.12 3.20 7.32
N VAL A 204 -4.93 2.80 6.84
CA VAL A 204 -3.75 2.58 7.69
C VAL A 204 -3.09 3.93 7.98
N PHE A 205 -2.78 4.23 9.23
CA PHE A 205 -2.06 5.45 9.62
C PHE A 205 -1.32 5.22 10.94
N SER A 206 -0.47 6.17 11.36
CA SER A 206 0.18 6.15 12.67
C SER A 206 -0.33 7.29 13.55
N GLU A 207 -0.40 7.06 14.85
CA GLU A 207 -0.63 8.12 15.84
C GLU A 207 0.66 8.80 16.32
N GLU A 208 1.82 8.36 15.81
CA GLU A 208 3.12 8.99 16.11
C GLU A 208 3.16 10.44 15.59
N HIS A 209 3.77 11.33 16.38
CA HIS A 209 4.06 12.67 15.90
C HIS A 209 5.22 12.62 14.91
N LEU A 210 5.10 13.37 13.80
CA LEU A 210 6.13 13.38 12.78
C LEU A 210 7.42 14.03 13.28
N LEU A 211 8.54 13.40 12.95
CA LEU A 211 9.89 13.90 13.11
C LEU A 211 10.36 14.58 11.83
N TYR A 212 10.90 15.78 11.97
CA TYR A 212 11.44 16.62 10.91
C TYR A 212 12.96 16.69 11.03
N PRO A 213 13.72 16.57 9.93
CA PRO A 213 15.16 16.79 9.96
C PRO A 213 15.47 18.25 10.31
N THR A 214 16.54 18.48 11.08
CA THR A 214 17.06 19.82 11.40
C THR A 214 18.32 20.14 10.61
N ASP A 215 18.63 21.42 10.43
CA ASP A 215 19.84 21.87 9.70
C ASP A 215 21.15 21.39 10.38
N GLU A 216 21.10 21.12 11.69
CA GLU A 216 22.21 20.58 12.48
C GLU A 216 22.36 19.05 12.35
N GLY A 217 21.59 18.39 11.47
CA GLY A 217 21.65 16.94 11.25
C GLY A 217 20.91 16.09 12.29
N GLY A 218 20.13 16.73 13.17
CA GLY A 218 19.24 16.07 14.14
C GLY A 218 17.82 15.87 13.61
N VAL A 219 16.91 15.50 14.52
CA VAL A 219 15.47 15.43 14.26
C VAL A 219 14.68 16.15 15.36
N SER A 220 13.56 16.77 15.00
CA SER A 220 12.68 17.47 15.92
C SER A 220 11.21 17.16 15.63
N ALA A 221 10.38 17.17 16.67
CA ALA A 221 8.92 17.12 16.51
C ALA A 221 8.33 18.50 16.10
N GLU A 222 9.14 19.57 16.22
CA GLU A 222 8.74 20.89 15.79
C GLU A 222 8.82 21.02 14.27
N LYS A 223 7.74 21.52 13.69
CA LYS A 223 7.69 21.76 12.25
C LYS A 223 8.62 22.93 11.88
N PRO A 224 9.53 22.77 10.89
CA PRO A 224 10.43 23.84 10.50
C PRO A 224 9.68 25.09 10.04
N LYS A 225 10.13 26.28 10.46
CA LYS A 225 9.56 27.57 10.03
C LYS A 225 9.85 27.76 8.54
N GLY A 226 8.80 27.95 7.73
CA GLY A 226 8.93 28.17 6.28
C GLY A 226 8.99 26.90 5.42
N ALA A 227 8.98 25.69 6.01
CA ALA A 227 8.89 24.47 5.22
C ALA A 227 7.53 24.37 4.51
N VAL A 228 7.54 24.58 3.19
CA VAL A 228 6.42 24.20 2.33
C VAL A 228 6.29 22.69 2.45
N THR A 229 5.14 22.20 2.91
CA THR A 229 4.86 20.75 3.03
C THR A 229 4.77 20.09 1.63
N THR A 230 5.91 19.92 0.97
CA THR A 230 6.01 19.32 -0.37
C THR A 230 6.48 17.87 -0.26
N GLY A 231 5.51 16.97 -0.02
CA GLY A 231 5.62 15.54 -0.31
C GLY A 231 6.75 14.77 0.37
N LEU A 232 6.82 13.48 0.08
CA LEU A 232 7.93 12.58 0.44
C LEU A 232 9.14 12.73 -0.51
N ASN A 233 9.27 13.88 -1.19
CA ASN A 233 10.31 14.06 -2.20
C ASN A 233 11.70 14.18 -1.56
N CYS A 234 12.64 13.41 -2.13
CA CYS A 234 13.98 13.12 -1.59
C CYS A 234 14.93 14.32 -1.40
N ALA A 235 14.59 15.54 -1.84
CA ALA A 235 15.49 16.70 -1.75
C ALA A 235 15.20 17.63 -0.56
N SER A 236 14.00 17.58 0.03
CA SER A 236 13.60 18.47 1.14
C SER A 236 12.49 17.87 2.03
N GLY A 237 12.24 16.56 1.90
CA GLY A 237 11.12 15.85 2.51
C GLY A 237 11.47 15.14 3.82
N PHE A 238 10.47 14.45 4.38
CA PHE A 238 10.66 13.60 5.55
C PHE A 238 11.65 12.46 5.28
N GLY A 239 12.47 12.14 6.28
CA GLY A 239 13.19 10.87 6.34
C GLY A 239 12.22 9.68 6.42
N SER A 240 12.70 8.47 6.19
CA SER A 240 11.89 7.25 6.31
C SER A 240 12.75 6.05 6.66
N ALA A 241 12.15 5.04 7.28
CA ALA A 241 12.82 3.82 7.67
C ALA A 241 11.93 2.61 7.38
N VAL A 242 12.52 1.54 6.86
CA VAL A 242 11.84 0.27 6.57
C VAL A 242 11.09 -0.28 7.80
N CYS A 243 11.59 -0.03 9.01
CA CYS A 243 10.96 -0.41 10.27
C CYS A 243 9.57 0.20 10.50
N VAL A 244 9.17 1.22 9.73
CA VAL A 244 7.81 1.78 9.75
C VAL A 244 7.10 1.54 8.42
N THR A 245 7.77 1.78 7.29
CA THR A 245 7.10 1.68 5.98
C THR A 245 6.69 0.25 5.62
N ALA A 246 7.47 -0.76 5.99
CA ALA A 246 7.10 -2.16 5.79
C ALA A 246 5.94 -2.60 6.69
N PRO A 247 5.92 -2.31 8.00
CA PRO A 247 4.75 -2.53 8.84
C PRO A 247 3.46 -1.87 8.35
N PHE A 248 3.51 -0.65 7.79
CA PHE A 248 2.33 -0.06 7.14
C PHE A 248 1.75 -1.00 6.07
N GLY A 249 2.63 -1.58 5.23
CA GLY A 249 2.25 -2.52 4.18
C GLY A 249 1.71 -3.83 4.74
N PHE A 250 2.30 -4.33 5.82
CA PHE A 250 1.82 -5.54 6.50
C PHE A 250 0.47 -5.36 7.18
N TYR A 251 0.21 -4.19 7.77
CA TYR A 251 -1.11 -3.85 8.31
C TYR A 251 -2.17 -3.81 7.20
N ALA A 252 -1.85 -3.21 6.06
CA ALA A 252 -2.73 -3.17 4.88
C ALA A 252 -3.03 -4.59 4.36
N ALA A 253 -2.01 -5.40 4.10
CA ALA A 253 -2.16 -6.77 3.61
C ALA A 253 -2.94 -7.63 4.61
N GLY A 254 -2.61 -7.58 5.90
CA GLY A 254 -3.31 -8.32 6.96
C GLY A 254 -4.77 -7.91 7.11
N TYR A 255 -5.11 -6.63 6.88
CA TYR A 255 -6.51 -6.20 6.81
C TYR A 255 -7.25 -6.85 5.63
N VAL A 256 -6.67 -6.78 4.42
CA VAL A 256 -7.28 -7.34 3.21
C VAL A 256 -7.45 -8.85 3.33
N LEU A 257 -6.44 -9.58 3.79
CA LEU A 257 -6.51 -11.02 4.01
C LEU A 257 -7.63 -11.41 4.99
N ARG A 258 -7.77 -10.68 6.11
CA ARG A 258 -8.89 -10.91 7.04
C ARG A 258 -10.24 -10.66 6.39
N LYS A 259 -10.35 -9.66 5.51
CA LYS A 259 -11.60 -9.37 4.79
C LYS A 259 -11.93 -10.40 3.71
N LEU A 260 -10.92 -11.00 3.10
CA LEU A 260 -11.09 -12.10 2.15
C LEU A 260 -11.46 -13.40 2.87
N ALA A 261 -10.93 -13.65 4.07
CA ALA A 261 -11.18 -14.87 4.83
C ALA A 261 -12.65 -15.04 5.29
N GLY A 262 -13.41 -13.94 5.36
CA GLY A 262 -14.78 -13.90 5.90
C GLY A 262 -14.82 -13.36 7.32
#